data_AF-A0A3D4WX15-F1
#
_entry.id   AF-A0A3D4WX15-F1
#
_cell.length_a   1.000
_cell.length_b   1.000
_cell.length_c   1.000
_cell.angle_alpha   90.00
_cell.angle_beta   90.00
_cell.angle_gamma   90.00
#
_symmetry.space_group_name_H-M   'P 1'
#
loop_
_entity.id
_entity.type
_entity.pdbx_description
1 polymer ?
#
loop_
_entity_poly.entity_id
_entity_poly.type
_entity_poly.pdbx_seq_one_letter_code
_entity_poly.pdbx_strand_id
1 'polypeptide(L)'
;MRLLGDDGKVHRLETDYVIGSEPVSLPGNARALRLHGNVAGISRHHVLVSPVGSRLRVTDLGSTNGTYLLFPDSVHLRLVEPGESVEIPSGTQIKLAKRSFYYEFLGDVTKAA
;
A
#
# COMPACT_ATOMS: atom_id res chain seq x y z
N MET A 1 -5.46 -0.77 10.81
CA MET A 1 -5.63 -1.39 9.47
C MET A 1 -4.34 -2.10 9.06
N ARG A 2 -4.33 -2.98 8.05
CA ARG A 2 -3.14 -3.75 7.67
C ARG A 2 -2.98 -3.97 6.16
N LEU A 3 -1.75 -4.24 5.75
CA LEU A 3 -1.40 -4.80 4.43
C LEU A 3 -0.90 -6.23 4.61
N LEU A 4 -1.49 -7.16 3.87
CA LEU A 4 -1.05 -8.55 3.78
C LEU A 4 -0.20 -8.71 2.52
N GLY A 5 1.10 -8.92 2.68
CA GLY A 5 2.01 -9.18 1.57
C GLY A 5 1.80 -10.56 0.97
N ASP A 6 2.11 -10.69 -0.32
CA ASP A 6 2.21 -11.97 -1.04
C ASP A 6 3.19 -12.99 -0.44
N ASP A 7 4.10 -12.54 0.41
CA ASP A 7 5.02 -13.36 1.20
C ASP A 7 4.43 -13.81 2.55
N GLY A 8 3.14 -13.54 2.79
CA GLY A 8 2.44 -13.83 4.04
C GLY A 8 2.75 -12.87 5.18
N LYS A 9 3.62 -11.85 4.98
CA LYS A 9 3.91 -10.87 6.02
C LYS A 9 2.75 -9.92 6.21
N VAL A 10 2.52 -9.58 7.47
CA VAL A 10 1.49 -8.61 7.86
C VAL A 10 2.14 -7.32 8.30
N HIS A 11 1.79 -6.23 7.63
CA HIS A 11 2.23 -4.88 7.98
C HIS A 11 1.06 -4.12 8.57
N ARG A 12 1.09 -3.85 9.89
CA ARG A 12 0.11 -2.97 10.51
C ARG A 12 0.42 -1.53 10.13
N LEU A 13 -0.60 -0.82 9.67
CA LEU A 13 -0.48 0.61 9.34
C LEU A 13 -1.08 1.41 10.49
N GLU A 14 -0.20 2.00 11.30
CA GLU A 14 -0.53 2.89 12.42
C GLU A 14 -0.30 4.37 12.07
N THR A 15 0.47 4.61 11.01
CA THR A 15 0.81 5.92 10.48
C THR A 15 1.07 5.77 8.99
N ASP A 16 1.54 6.83 8.36
CA ASP A 16 1.91 6.84 6.95
C ASP A 16 3.18 6.02 6.74
N TYR A 17 3.28 5.32 5.61
CA TYR A 17 4.46 4.54 5.26
C TYR A 17 4.91 4.81 3.84
N VAL A 18 6.20 5.04 3.67
CA VAL A 18 6.85 4.95 2.36
C VAL A 18 7.39 3.55 2.17
N ILE A 19 6.84 2.86 1.18
CA ILE A 19 7.18 1.48 0.85
C ILE A 19 8.09 1.49 -0.38
N GLY A 20 9.14 0.67 -0.35
CA GLY A 20 10.02 0.48 -1.49
C GLY A 20 11.18 -0.46 -1.19
N SER A 21 12.14 -0.54 -2.12
CA SER A 21 13.32 -1.39 -1.96
C SER A 21 14.35 -0.82 -0.97
N GLU A 22 14.45 0.50 -0.88
CA GLU A 22 15.34 1.25 0.02
C GLU A 22 14.70 2.58 0.44
N PRO A 23 13.56 2.54 1.14
CA PRO A 23 12.83 3.75 1.46
C PRO A 23 13.48 4.49 2.61
N VAL A 24 13.36 5.81 2.60
CA VAL A 24 13.63 6.68 3.74
C VAL A 24 12.32 7.20 4.30
N SER A 25 12.31 7.49 5.60
CA SER A 25 11.20 8.19 6.25
C SER A 25 11.11 9.61 5.70
N LEU A 26 9.90 10.12 5.49
CA LEU A 26 9.67 11.49 5.03
C LEU A 26 9.29 12.39 6.22
N PRO A 27 9.47 13.72 6.09
CA PRO A 27 8.89 14.67 7.04
C PRO A 27 7.37 14.48 7.17
N GLY A 28 6.81 14.68 8.36
CA GLY A 28 5.36 14.57 8.58
C GLY A 28 4.85 13.17 8.96
N ASN A 29 5.68 12.36 9.65
CA ASN A 29 5.37 11.04 10.23
C ASN A 29 5.36 9.83 9.29
N ALA A 30 5.63 10.00 7.99
CA ALA A 30 5.72 8.84 7.09
C ALA A 30 6.99 8.02 7.37
N ARG A 31 6.82 6.78 7.84
CA ARG A 31 7.91 5.86 8.20
C ARG A 31 8.36 5.03 7.00
N ALA A 32 9.64 4.71 6.93
CA ALA A 32 10.17 3.76 5.94
C ALA A 32 9.68 2.32 6.22
N LEU A 33 9.15 1.66 5.20
CA LEU A 33 8.86 0.21 5.21
C LEU A 33 9.61 -0.45 4.06
N ARG A 34 10.78 -1.00 4.38
CA ARG A 34 11.63 -1.68 3.40
C ARG A 34 11.03 -3.03 3.01
N LEU A 35 10.89 -3.27 1.72
CA LEU A 35 10.55 -4.59 1.21
C LEU A 35 11.79 -5.49 1.19
N HIS A 36 11.58 -6.74 1.58
CA HIS A 36 12.62 -7.78 1.60
C HIS A 36 12.28 -8.90 0.62
N GLY A 37 13.27 -9.71 0.26
CA GLY A 37 13.11 -10.78 -0.73
C GLY A 37 13.19 -10.26 -2.16
N ASN A 38 12.26 -10.65 -3.03
CA ASN A 38 12.25 -10.21 -4.42
C ASN A 38 11.77 -8.75 -4.51
N VAL A 39 12.72 -7.83 -4.69
CA VAL A 39 12.47 -6.40 -4.89
C VAL A 39 12.81 -5.94 -6.31
N ALA A 40 13.00 -6.89 -7.24
CA ALA A 40 13.32 -6.57 -8.63
C ALA A 40 12.22 -5.70 -9.25
N GLY A 41 12.59 -4.52 -9.72
CA GLY A 41 11.67 -3.54 -10.30
C GLY A 41 10.95 -2.64 -9.29
N ILE A 42 11.22 -2.77 -7.99
CA ILE A 42 10.66 -1.87 -6.98
C ILE A 42 11.61 -0.69 -6.77
N SER A 43 11.15 0.51 -7.10
CA SER A 43 11.84 1.78 -6.77
C SER A 43 12.15 1.93 -5.28
N ARG A 44 13.21 2.70 -4.96
CA ARG A 44 13.67 2.92 -3.57
C ARG A 44 12.56 3.50 -2.70
N HIS A 45 11.88 4.53 -3.21
CA HIS A 45 10.63 5.08 -2.72
C HIS A 45 9.61 4.80 -3.80
N HIS A 46 8.69 3.87 -3.58
CA HIS A 46 7.79 3.40 -4.61
C HIS A 46 6.40 3.99 -4.43
N VAL A 47 5.85 3.82 -3.23
CA VAL A 47 4.49 4.23 -2.92
C VAL A 47 4.43 4.77 -1.50
N LEU A 48 3.66 5.83 -1.31
CA LEU A 48 3.24 6.31 0.01
C LEU A 48 1.84 5.75 0.28
N VAL A 49 1.67 5.15 1.46
CA VAL A 49 0.36 4.72 1.94
C VAL A 49 0.01 5.48 3.23
N SER A 50 -1.18 6.07 3.26
CA SER A 50 -1.64 6.90 4.38
C SER A 50 -3.01 6.41 4.86
N PRO A 51 -3.16 5.94 6.11
CA PRO A 51 -4.45 5.63 6.71
C PRO A 51 -5.41 6.84 6.68
N VAL A 52 -6.63 6.67 6.15
CA VAL A 52 -7.68 7.71 6.16
C VAL A 52 -9.01 7.10 6.61
N GLY A 53 -9.27 7.15 7.92
CA GLY A 53 -10.43 6.48 8.52
C GLY A 53 -10.38 4.96 8.29
N SER A 54 -11.39 4.41 7.60
CA SER A 54 -11.45 3.00 7.19
C SER A 54 -10.90 2.72 5.79
N ARG A 55 -10.39 3.75 5.12
CA ARG A 55 -9.77 3.67 3.79
C ARG A 55 -8.26 3.81 3.90
N LEU A 56 -7.59 3.44 2.82
CA LEU A 56 -6.17 3.70 2.64
C LEU A 56 -6.01 4.67 1.47
N ARG A 57 -5.24 5.74 1.65
CA ARG A 57 -4.79 6.56 0.53
C ARG A 57 -3.48 5.99 0.00
N VAL A 58 -3.40 5.81 -1.31
CA VAL A 58 -2.23 5.28 -2.01
C VAL A 58 -1.74 6.32 -3.00
N THR A 59 -0.46 6.66 -2.92
CA THR A 59 0.18 7.66 -3.79
C THR A 59 1.44 7.07 -4.42
N ASP A 60 1.47 6.95 -5.74
CA ASP A 60 2.68 6.54 -6.46
C ASP A 60 3.73 7.67 -6.39
N LEU A 61 4.96 7.33 -6.01
CA LEU A 61 6.05 8.32 -5.81
C LEU A 61 6.94 8.48 -7.05
N GLY A 62 6.40 8.25 -8.24
CA GLY A 62 7.17 8.25 -9.49
C GLY A 62 7.93 6.94 -9.69
N SER A 63 7.27 5.82 -9.40
CA SER A 63 7.90 4.52 -9.49
C SER A 63 8.17 4.11 -10.95
N THR A 64 9.25 3.36 -11.18
CA THR A 64 9.67 3.00 -12.54
C THR A 64 8.73 1.99 -13.21
N ASN A 65 8.12 1.10 -12.42
CA ASN A 65 7.22 0.07 -12.93
C ASN A 65 5.75 0.32 -12.60
N GLY A 66 5.43 1.45 -11.98
CA GLY A 66 4.08 1.85 -11.63
C GLY A 66 3.50 1.14 -10.40
N THR A 67 2.49 1.80 -9.82
CA THR A 67 1.61 1.26 -8.79
C THR A 67 0.26 0.94 -9.40
N TYR A 68 -0.23 -0.29 -9.23
CA TYR A 68 -1.53 -0.71 -9.75
C TYR A 68 -2.48 -1.12 -8.64
N LEU A 69 -3.77 -0.87 -8.84
CA LEU A 69 -4.85 -1.20 -7.91
C LEU A 69 -5.85 -2.15 -8.57
N LEU A 70 -6.17 -3.25 -7.89
CA LEU A 70 -7.31 -4.10 -8.21
C LEU A 70 -8.37 -3.90 -7.13
N PHE A 71 -9.45 -3.20 -7.48
CA PHE A 71 -10.56 -2.97 -6.57
C PHE A 71 -11.39 -4.27 -6.38
N PRO A 72 -12.04 -4.46 -5.22
CA PRO A 72 -12.78 -5.69 -4.91
C PRO A 72 -13.87 -6.07 -5.94
N ASP A 73 -14.47 -5.07 -6.57
CA ASP A 73 -15.55 -5.16 -7.54
C ASP A 73 -15.07 -5.03 -8.99
N SER A 74 -13.76 -4.96 -9.21
CA SER A 74 -13.15 -4.80 -10.53
C SER A 74 -12.35 -6.04 -10.94
N VAL A 75 -12.37 -6.34 -12.24
CA VAL A 75 -11.47 -7.31 -12.87
C VAL A 75 -10.27 -6.65 -13.56
N HIS A 76 -10.27 -5.32 -13.65
CA HIS A 76 -9.24 -4.54 -14.32
C HIS A 76 -8.33 -3.85 -13.31
N LEU A 77 -7.03 -3.87 -13.60
CA LEU A 77 -6.03 -3.08 -12.89
C LEU A 77 -6.16 -1.62 -13.29
N ARG A 78 -6.24 -0.75 -12.29
CA ARG A 78 -6.09 0.70 -12.45
C ARG A 78 -4.64 1.08 -12.18
N LEU A 79 -3.98 1.75 -13.12
CA LEU A 79 -2.72 2.44 -12.87
C LEU A 79 -2.98 3.68 -12.00
N VAL A 80 -2.13 3.89 -11.00
CA VAL A 80 -2.05 5.15 -10.25
C VAL A 80 -1.02 6.02 -10.94
N GLU A 81 -1.43 7.18 -11.44
CA GLU A 81 -0.49 8.09 -12.10
C GLU A 81 0.55 8.62 -11.10
N PRO A 82 1.79 8.90 -11.51
CA PRO A 82 2.80 9.47 -10.63
C PRO A 82 2.32 10.73 -9.88
N GLY A 83 2.37 10.70 -8.55
CA GLY A 83 1.89 11.78 -7.68
C GLY A 83 0.37 11.82 -7.45
N GLU A 84 -0.41 11.03 -8.19
CA GLU A 84 -1.85 10.88 -7.93
C GLU A 84 -2.07 10.18 -6.58
N SER A 85 -3.04 10.67 -5.81
CA SER A 85 -3.46 10.05 -4.56
C SER A 85 -4.85 9.44 -4.71
N VAL A 86 -4.95 8.13 -4.51
CA VAL A 86 -6.18 7.36 -4.68
C VAL A 86 -6.60 6.75 -3.34
N GLU A 87 -7.83 7.03 -2.90
CA GLU A 87 -8.39 6.38 -1.72
C GLU A 87 -9.05 5.05 -2.09
N ILE A 88 -8.59 3.96 -1.46
CA ILE A 88 -9.03 2.60 -1.73
C ILE A 88 -9.82 2.01 -0.54
N PRO A 89 -10.89 1.25 -0.81
CA PRO A 89 -11.61 0.52 0.23
C PRO A 89 -10.86 -0.75 0.64
N SER A 90 -11.19 -1.27 1.82
CA SER A 90 -10.77 -2.62 2.25
C SER A 90 -11.09 -3.66 1.17
N GLY A 91 -10.17 -4.60 0.98
CA GLY A 91 -10.24 -5.63 -0.04
C GLY A 91 -9.53 -5.28 -1.35
N THR A 92 -8.98 -4.08 -1.48
CA THR A 92 -8.21 -3.68 -2.67
C THR A 92 -6.83 -4.34 -2.65
N GLN A 93 -6.40 -4.90 -3.79
CA GLN A 93 -5.03 -5.37 -3.98
C GLN A 93 -4.16 -4.25 -4.57
N ILE A 94 -3.04 -3.95 -3.93
CA ILE A 94 -2.01 -3.00 -4.39
C ILE A 94 -0.87 -3.82 -4.99
N LYS A 95 -0.48 -3.52 -6.23
CA LYS A 95 0.60 -4.22 -6.95
C LYS A 95 1.74 -3.26 -7.26
N LEU A 96 2.95 -3.65 -6.87
CA LEU A 96 4.19 -2.91 -7.06
C LEU A 96 5.18 -3.84 -7.77
N ALA A 97 5.38 -3.66 -9.08
CA ALA A 97 6.14 -4.61 -9.91
C ALA A 97 5.67 -6.07 -9.69
N LYS A 98 6.56 -6.95 -9.21
CA LYS A 98 6.27 -8.37 -8.92
C LYS A 98 5.72 -8.62 -7.51
N ARG A 99 5.51 -7.57 -6.72
CA ARG A 99 4.99 -7.66 -5.36
C ARG A 99 3.54 -7.24 -5.28
N SER A 100 2.79 -7.87 -4.38
CA SER A 100 1.42 -7.45 -4.11
C SER A 100 1.08 -7.46 -2.63
N PHE A 101 0.15 -6.56 -2.27
CA PHE A 101 -0.41 -6.42 -0.95
C PHE A 101 -1.92 -6.42 -1.04
N TYR A 102 -2.59 -7.10 -0.12
CA TYR A 102 -4.02 -7.00 0.07
C TYR A 102 -4.30 -6.06 1.24
N TYR A 103 -5.09 -5.03 1.02
CA TYR A 103 -5.48 -4.08 2.05
C TYR A 103 -6.67 -4.59 2.86
N GLU A 104 -6.55 -4.56 4.19
CA GLU A 104 -7.63 -4.94 5.08
C GLU A 104 -7.82 -3.92 6.21
N PHE A 105 -9.05 -3.42 6.31
CA PHE A 105 -9.54 -2.70 7.47
C PHE A 105 -10.28 -3.67 8.38
N LEU A 106 -9.76 -3.87 9.60
CA LEU A 106 -10.33 -4.84 10.55
C LEU A 106 -11.48 -4.27 11.39
N GLY A 107 -11.70 -2.96 11.40
CA GLY A 107 -12.62 -2.28 12.32
C GLY A 107 -12.34 -2.59 13.80
N ASP A 108 -13.04 -1.92 14.69
CA ASP A 108 -13.26 -2.51 16.02
C ASP A 108 -14.38 -3.53 15.86
N VAL A 109 -14.07 -4.81 16.09
CA VAL A 109 -15.09 -5.85 16.28
C VAL A 109 -15.67 -5.65 17.68
N THR A 110 -16.35 -4.54 17.93
CA THR A 110 -17.13 -4.38 19.15
C THR A 110 -18.39 -5.22 18.96
N LYS A 111 -18.38 -6.39 19.62
CA LYS A 111 -19.49 -7.34 19.81
C LYS A 111 -20.87 -6.78 19.41
N ALA A 112 -21.48 -7.38 18.40
CA ALA A 112 -22.94 -7.45 18.38
C ALA A 112 -23.34 -8.35 19.58
N ALA A 113 -24.08 -7.75 20.51
CA ALA A 113 -24.66 -8.39 21.68
C ALA A 113 -25.75 -9.39 21.29
#